data_AF-A0A1Z4IJV3-F1
#
_entry.id   AF-A0A1Z4IJV3-F1
#
_cell.length_a   1.000
_cell.length_b   1.000
_cell.length_c   1.000
_cell.angle_alpha   90.00
_cell.angle_beta   90.00
_cell.angle_gamma   90.00
#
_symmetry.space_group_name_H-M   'P 1'
#
loop_
_entity.id
_entity.type
_entity.pdbx_description
1 polymer ?
#
loop_
_entity_poly.entity_id
_entity_poly.type
_entity_poly.pdbx_seq_one_letter_code
_entity_poly.pdbx_strand_id
1 'polypeptide(L)'
;MSPLTILRIEKLKTFGNVAGSDDHVLRNRETPNADLTKDNIRLIGEEDDRPLEEIVKQKIATLKHRPRKDAVLCTEMFLSASPEYFRPHDPSWSGHWSNERMQQWASASRDWLTENYGDKCVRAELHLDESTPHIHAYIVPLNEKTNRVSHDAMFGGRGGQGRKKLSQLQDSYAAALAPLGISRGVKGSKATHTKVKEYYQAVNSEPLTAVLSNKKLAPQPLESATNYVVRIQNDDQFHAINHQLADRAFMQERLSRAEQRARASEKERQRLEEIARSLELKTQQLRDLQLEDVAWELGLDYERERWRGHGHIINIDGPKFYDFSPDQQKGGGGAIDLVMHVNNCNFQQAVVWLHERFGEAGVERAAIAHVKNRAADIIQTEPRPQFTPPVEDRNNWPAVERYLTQQRGIPSDYVQMLHNLGLVYADDQQNAVFIMRNLDGQRNGAFLRGTRGENNTFIGYQKGTKRSDGWFYFGLGGQATDKTSHVLLCSSPIEAISRAMLEYFVRGNVPPERTLYMAVDNINSLPVERLQNVPNILVTFGKDQSTHAAAQRVLELLPQSQQVLSKASDWNEQLLEYGRQLRRQQQHQQQDDELSL
;
A
#
# COMPACT_ATOMS: atom_id res chain seq x y z
N MET A 1 6.88 -12.31 30.30
CA MET A 1 6.87 -11.25 29.26
C MET A 1 8.28 -10.66 29.19
N SER A 2 8.73 -10.17 28.04
CA SER A 2 9.98 -9.40 27.98
C SER A 2 9.81 -8.09 28.77
N PRO A 3 10.74 -7.69 29.65
CA PRO A 3 10.60 -6.45 30.39
C PRO A 3 10.56 -5.24 29.47
N LEU A 4 9.75 -4.23 29.80
CA LEU A 4 9.57 -3.03 28.98
C LEU A 4 10.12 -1.78 29.68
N THR A 5 10.63 -0.84 28.89
CA THR A 5 11.00 0.50 29.38
C THR A 5 9.76 1.32 29.71
N ILE A 6 9.79 2.02 30.84
CA ILE A 6 8.75 2.99 31.22
C ILE A 6 9.40 4.36 31.29
N LEU A 7 8.99 5.26 30.38
CA LEU A 7 9.40 6.66 30.37
C LEU A 7 8.18 7.54 30.19
N ARG A 8 8.03 8.56 31.02
CA ARG A 8 7.02 9.61 30.84
C ARG A 8 7.59 10.97 31.24
N ILE A 9 7.02 12.03 30.69
CA ILE A 9 7.37 13.40 31.05
C ILE A 9 6.15 14.19 31.50
N GLU A 10 6.33 15.05 32.48
CA GLU A 10 5.33 15.97 33.01
C GLU A 10 5.85 17.41 32.98
N LYS A 11 4.96 18.36 32.67
CA LYS A 11 5.31 19.77 32.48
C LYS A 11 5.08 20.55 33.77
N LEU A 12 6.14 21.07 34.37
CA LEU A 12 6.07 21.94 35.55
C LEU A 12 6.13 23.40 35.11
N LYS A 13 5.00 24.10 35.16
CA LYS A 13 4.83 25.46 34.61
C LYS A 13 5.00 26.57 35.65
N THR A 14 4.83 26.25 36.92
CA THR A 14 5.00 27.22 38.01
C THR A 14 6.03 26.72 39.00
N PHE A 15 6.67 27.63 39.73
CA PHE A 15 7.58 27.24 40.81
C PHE A 15 6.86 26.46 41.91
N GLY A 16 5.58 26.74 42.17
CA GLY A 16 4.76 25.90 43.04
C GLY A 16 4.55 24.47 42.53
N ASN A 17 4.52 24.23 41.20
CA ASN A 17 4.52 22.87 40.66
C ASN A 17 5.88 22.17 40.87
N VAL A 18 6.97 22.94 40.78
CA VAL A 18 8.33 22.43 41.03
C VAL A 18 8.50 22.06 42.50
N ALA A 19 8.17 22.97 43.42
CA ALA A 19 8.20 22.72 44.87
C ALA A 19 7.25 21.59 45.27
N GLY A 20 6.03 21.54 44.71
CA GLY A 20 5.08 20.47 45.04
C GLY A 20 5.51 19.08 44.54
N SER A 21 6.27 19.01 43.43
CA SER A 21 6.90 17.76 42.97
C SER A 21 8.09 17.39 43.87
N ASP A 22 8.90 18.37 44.24
CA ASP A 22 10.03 18.24 45.18
C ASP A 22 9.59 17.73 46.56
N ASP A 23 8.52 18.29 47.13
CA ASP A 23 7.96 17.86 48.42
C ASP A 23 7.45 16.41 48.41
N HIS A 24 6.99 15.91 47.26
CA HIS A 24 6.61 14.51 47.10
C HIS A 24 7.84 13.59 47.03
N VAL A 25 8.92 14.06 46.40
CA VAL A 25 10.20 13.35 46.25
C VAL A 25 10.98 13.30 47.58
N LEU A 26 11.04 14.42 48.30
CA LEU A 26 11.67 14.54 49.62
C LEU A 26 10.79 14.05 50.79
N ARG A 27 9.58 13.56 50.50
CA ARG A 27 8.62 13.02 51.49
C ARG A 27 8.17 14.00 52.58
N ASN A 28 8.15 15.30 52.28
CA ASN A 28 7.56 16.35 53.14
C ASN A 28 6.02 16.27 53.22
N ARG A 29 5.39 15.40 52.43
CA ARG A 29 3.95 15.13 52.42
C ARG A 29 3.67 13.63 52.62
N GLU A 30 2.67 13.32 53.44
CA GLU A 30 2.24 11.94 53.70
C GLU A 30 1.89 11.21 52.39
N THR A 31 2.65 10.16 52.10
CA THR A 31 2.52 9.34 50.89
C THR A 31 2.13 7.92 51.33
N PRO A 32 0.85 7.50 51.18
CA PRO A 32 0.32 6.28 51.82
C PRO A 32 1.01 4.96 51.47
N ASN A 33 1.78 4.92 50.38
CA ASN A 33 2.43 3.70 49.88
C ASN A 33 3.97 3.74 50.03
N ALA A 34 4.53 4.74 50.71
CA ALA A 34 5.97 4.88 50.91
C ALA A 34 6.42 4.20 52.21
N ASP A 35 7.47 3.39 52.12
CA ASP A 35 8.15 2.75 53.24
C ASP A 35 9.29 3.65 53.73
N LEU A 36 9.04 4.40 54.81
CA LEU A 36 9.98 5.36 55.39
C LEU A 36 11.27 4.73 55.97
N THR A 37 11.38 3.40 55.98
CA THR A 37 12.61 2.71 56.42
C THR A 37 13.67 2.62 55.32
N LYS A 38 13.33 3.04 54.09
CA LYS A 38 14.20 2.97 52.91
C LYS A 38 14.58 4.35 52.44
N ASP A 39 15.88 4.55 52.21
CA ASP A 39 16.40 5.82 51.72
C ASP A 39 16.37 5.91 50.19
N ASN A 40 16.01 7.09 49.69
CA ASN A 40 16.11 7.44 48.28
C ASN A 40 17.53 7.91 47.95
N ILE A 41 17.98 7.67 46.71
CA ILE A 41 19.37 7.92 46.31
C ILE A 41 19.43 9.03 45.26
N ARG A 42 20.23 10.07 45.49
CA ARG A 42 20.49 11.11 44.49
C ARG A 42 21.50 10.61 43.45
N LEU A 43 21.09 10.56 42.18
CA LEU A 43 21.92 10.10 41.05
C LEU A 43 22.61 11.26 40.32
N ILE A 44 21.94 12.41 40.24
CA ILE A 44 22.42 13.64 39.59
C ILE A 44 22.02 14.83 40.47
N GLY A 45 22.92 15.80 40.64
CA GLY A 45 22.74 16.99 41.46
C GLY A 45 23.74 17.06 42.61
N GLU A 46 23.93 18.26 43.18
CA GLU A 46 24.76 18.44 44.39
C GLU A 46 24.10 17.76 45.59
N GLU A 47 24.87 17.26 46.56
CA GLU A 47 24.37 16.58 47.78
C GLU A 47 23.87 17.56 48.86
N ASP A 48 23.43 18.77 48.46
CA ASP A 48 22.90 19.76 49.40
C ASP A 48 21.38 19.70 49.56
N ASP A 49 20.89 20.31 50.64
CA ASP A 49 19.47 20.39 50.97
C ASP A 49 18.75 21.56 50.29
N ARG A 50 19.30 22.14 49.22
CA ARG A 50 18.63 23.26 48.54
C ARG A 50 17.34 22.78 47.88
N PRO A 51 16.22 23.53 48.04
CA PRO A 51 14.98 23.22 47.34
C PRO A 51 15.17 23.21 45.82
N LEU A 52 14.53 22.28 45.12
CA LEU A 52 14.57 22.20 43.66
C LEU A 52 14.14 23.51 43.00
N GLU A 53 13.17 24.20 43.61
CA GLU A 53 12.72 25.51 43.17
C GLU A 53 13.89 26.50 43.05
N GLU A 54 14.80 26.52 44.03
CA GLU A 54 15.96 27.42 44.03
C GLU A 54 16.96 27.02 42.94
N ILE A 55 17.24 25.73 42.78
CA ILE A 55 18.15 25.21 41.75
C ILE A 55 17.62 25.57 40.35
N VAL A 56 16.33 25.37 40.10
CA VAL A 56 15.69 25.73 38.83
C VAL A 56 15.69 27.25 38.62
N LYS A 57 15.43 28.05 39.67
CA LYS A 57 15.54 29.53 39.59
C LYS A 57 16.94 29.97 39.23
N GLN A 58 17.97 29.43 39.88
CA GLN A 58 19.37 29.74 39.61
C GLN A 58 19.73 29.38 38.18
N LYS A 59 19.36 28.18 37.71
CA LYS A 59 19.60 27.76 36.32
C LYS A 59 18.92 28.69 35.32
N ILE A 60 17.68 29.10 35.57
CA ILE A 60 16.93 30.05 34.71
C ILE A 60 17.51 31.47 34.77
N ALA A 61 18.04 31.90 35.92
CA ALA A 61 18.63 33.22 36.09
C ALA A 61 19.91 33.41 35.24
N THR A 62 20.58 32.33 34.85
CA THR A 62 21.71 32.39 33.91
C THR A 62 21.29 32.74 32.47
N LEU A 63 19.99 32.70 32.16
CA LEU A 63 19.49 32.96 30.81
C LEU A 63 19.35 34.46 30.53
N LYS A 64 19.64 34.86 29.29
CA LYS A 64 19.55 36.26 28.84
C LYS A 64 18.13 36.85 28.92
N HIS A 65 17.11 36.00 28.88
CA HIS A 65 15.71 36.44 28.80
C HIS A 65 14.85 35.73 29.85
N ARG A 66 14.01 36.52 30.53
CA ARG A 66 13.03 36.00 31.47
C ARG A 66 12.05 35.04 30.77
N PRO A 67 11.70 33.90 31.38
CA PRO A 67 10.67 33.00 30.85
C PRO A 67 9.33 33.70 30.64
N ARG A 68 8.58 33.27 29.63
CA ARG A 68 7.19 33.71 29.43
C ARG A 68 6.30 33.18 30.54
N LYS A 69 5.17 33.84 30.79
CA LYS A 69 4.21 33.48 31.86
C LYS A 69 3.66 32.05 31.72
N ASP A 70 3.59 31.52 30.50
CA ASP A 70 3.10 30.18 30.16
C ASP A 70 4.23 29.17 29.90
N ALA A 71 5.49 29.57 30.08
CA ALA A 71 6.63 28.71 29.82
C ALA A 71 6.65 27.52 30.79
N VAL A 72 7.02 26.35 30.27
CA VAL A 72 7.38 25.20 31.11
C VAL A 72 8.76 25.46 31.69
N LEU A 73 8.82 25.64 33.01
CA LEU A 73 10.05 26.01 33.73
C LEU A 73 10.96 24.80 33.92
N CYS A 74 10.35 23.65 34.21
CA CYS A 74 11.03 22.37 34.40
C CYS A 74 10.18 21.25 33.82
N THR A 75 10.82 20.20 33.32
CA THR A 75 10.18 18.96 32.88
C THR A 75 10.59 17.86 33.82
N GLU A 76 9.62 17.26 34.50
CA GLU A 76 9.85 16.05 35.28
C GLU A 76 9.82 14.86 34.34
N MET A 77 10.83 14.01 34.40
CA MET A 77 10.94 12.78 33.64
C MET A 77 10.95 11.62 34.61
N PHE A 78 9.91 10.80 34.52
CA PHE A 78 9.80 9.57 35.29
C PHE A 78 10.35 8.41 34.45
N LEU A 79 11.28 7.68 35.04
CA LEU A 79 11.95 6.53 34.45
C LEU A 79 11.75 5.30 35.32
N SER A 80 11.39 4.18 34.72
CA SER A 80 11.34 2.86 35.37
C SER A 80 11.41 1.75 34.31
N ALA A 81 11.27 0.51 34.76
CA ALA A 81 11.11 -0.67 33.92
C ALA A 81 9.94 -1.52 34.47
N SER A 82 9.44 -2.45 33.67
CA SER A 82 8.39 -3.37 34.13
C SER A 82 8.85 -4.20 35.34
N PRO A 83 7.95 -4.56 36.30
CA PRO A 83 8.32 -5.30 37.51
C PRO A 83 9.10 -6.60 37.25
N GLU A 84 8.88 -7.26 36.12
CA GLU A 84 9.57 -8.48 35.69
C GLU A 84 11.09 -8.30 35.57
N TYR A 85 11.56 -7.08 35.29
CA TYR A 85 12.99 -6.79 35.27
C TYR A 85 13.57 -6.79 36.68
N PHE A 86 12.94 -6.07 37.61
CA PHE A 86 13.42 -5.94 38.98
C PHE A 86 13.20 -7.21 39.81
N ARG A 87 12.19 -8.01 39.45
CA ARG A 87 11.76 -9.23 40.13
C ARG A 87 11.56 -10.37 39.12
N PRO A 88 12.65 -10.96 38.62
CA PRO A 88 12.55 -12.00 37.60
C PRO A 88 11.86 -13.28 38.08
N HIS A 89 11.87 -13.55 39.39
CA HIS A 89 11.29 -14.75 39.99
C HIS A 89 9.81 -14.57 40.38
N ASP A 90 9.42 -13.37 40.82
CA ASP A 90 8.04 -13.07 41.19
C ASP A 90 7.71 -11.57 40.98
N PRO A 91 7.12 -11.21 39.82
CA PRO A 91 6.73 -9.82 39.53
C PRO A 91 5.71 -9.24 40.52
N SER A 92 4.92 -10.08 41.21
CA SER A 92 3.88 -9.65 42.14
C SER A 92 4.41 -9.20 43.50
N TRP A 93 5.69 -9.48 43.80
CA TRP A 93 6.31 -9.23 45.09
C TRP A 93 6.67 -7.75 45.31
N SER A 94 5.63 -6.92 45.45
CA SER A 94 5.72 -5.46 45.60
C SER A 94 6.69 -5.03 46.72
N GLY A 95 7.51 -4.00 46.47
CA GLY A 95 8.48 -3.49 47.43
C GLY A 95 9.81 -4.25 47.50
N HIS A 96 9.97 -5.33 46.73
CA HIS A 96 11.23 -6.09 46.61
C HIS A 96 11.86 -5.91 45.22
N TRP A 97 13.18 -6.08 45.11
CA TRP A 97 13.91 -6.06 43.83
C TRP A 97 15.26 -6.75 43.98
N SER A 98 15.86 -7.13 42.85
CA SER A 98 17.28 -7.50 42.77
C SER A 98 18.15 -6.25 42.79
N ASN A 99 19.00 -6.11 43.80
CA ASN A 99 19.92 -4.97 43.94
C ASN A 99 20.86 -4.83 42.74
N GLU A 100 21.38 -5.93 42.20
CA GLU A 100 22.26 -5.92 41.03
C GLU A 100 21.55 -5.33 39.80
N ARG A 101 20.34 -5.84 39.48
CA ARG A 101 19.57 -5.37 38.33
C ARG A 101 19.12 -3.92 38.50
N MET A 102 18.73 -3.54 39.71
CA MET A 102 18.37 -2.18 40.06
C MET A 102 19.55 -1.23 39.83
N GLN A 103 20.75 -1.58 40.32
CA GLN A 103 21.97 -0.78 40.13
C GLN A 103 22.36 -0.66 38.65
N GLN A 104 22.30 -1.76 37.89
CA GLN A 104 22.56 -1.74 36.43
C GLN A 104 21.60 -0.80 35.70
N TRP A 105 20.30 -0.88 36.02
CA TRP A 105 19.29 0.00 35.43
C TRP A 105 19.47 1.47 35.86
N ALA A 106 19.76 1.72 37.13
CA ALA A 106 19.99 3.07 37.65
C ALA A 106 21.23 3.71 37.00
N SER A 107 22.32 2.96 36.83
CA SER A 107 23.52 3.43 36.13
C SER A 107 23.22 3.75 34.67
N ALA A 108 22.61 2.81 33.93
CA ALA A 108 22.28 3.04 32.51
C ALA A 108 21.32 4.23 32.32
N SER A 109 20.38 4.42 33.24
CA SER A 109 19.45 5.56 33.22
C SER A 109 20.15 6.88 33.52
N ARG A 110 21.06 6.91 34.50
CA ARG A 110 21.90 8.06 34.81
C ARG A 110 22.78 8.44 33.62
N ASP A 111 23.48 7.48 33.03
CA ASP A 111 24.41 7.71 31.93
C ASP A 111 23.64 8.26 30.71
N TRP A 112 22.47 7.68 30.39
CA TRP A 112 21.59 8.20 29.34
C TRP A 112 21.09 9.63 29.62
N LEU A 113 20.73 9.96 30.87
CA LEU A 113 20.34 11.33 31.26
C LEU A 113 21.49 12.31 31.07
N THR A 114 22.70 11.94 31.48
CA THR A 114 23.91 12.76 31.33
C THR A 114 24.27 12.98 29.87
N GLU A 115 24.22 11.93 29.03
CA GLU A 115 24.53 12.04 27.60
C GLU A 115 23.51 12.89 26.82
N ASN A 116 22.22 12.75 27.13
CA ASN A 116 21.16 13.42 26.36
C ASN A 116 20.85 14.84 26.85
N TYR A 117 21.02 15.10 28.15
CA TYR A 117 20.63 16.38 28.76
C TYR A 117 21.77 17.11 29.44
N GLY A 118 22.84 16.43 29.83
CA GLY A 118 24.00 17.03 30.49
C GLY A 118 23.59 17.94 31.65
N ASP A 119 24.11 19.17 31.62
CA ASP A 119 23.87 20.20 32.63
C ASP A 119 22.41 20.70 32.73
N LYS A 120 21.55 20.32 31.77
CA LYS A 120 20.12 20.65 31.76
C LYS A 120 19.33 19.75 32.72
N CYS A 121 19.84 18.54 33.01
CA CYS A 121 19.30 17.69 34.07
C CYS A 121 19.87 18.18 35.40
N VAL A 122 19.08 18.95 36.14
CA VAL A 122 19.54 19.63 37.36
C VAL A 122 19.52 18.72 38.57
N ARG A 123 18.65 17.70 38.56
CA ARG A 123 18.55 16.72 39.64
C ARG A 123 17.92 15.43 39.14
N ALA A 124 18.36 14.28 39.64
CA ALA A 124 17.70 13.00 39.43
C ALA A 124 17.76 12.17 40.71
N GLU A 125 16.61 11.69 41.19
CA GLU A 125 16.51 10.93 42.43
C GLU A 125 15.86 9.58 42.17
N LEU A 126 16.52 8.53 42.66
CA LEU A 126 16.08 7.15 42.63
C LEU A 126 15.27 6.85 43.88
N HIS A 127 14.00 6.52 43.68
CA HIS A 127 13.10 6.12 44.73
C HIS A 127 13.12 4.61 44.93
N LEU A 128 13.33 4.19 46.18
CA LEU A 128 13.36 2.79 46.62
C LEU A 128 12.30 2.49 47.70
N ASP A 129 11.65 3.53 48.21
CA ASP A 129 10.64 3.49 49.25
C ASP A 129 9.23 3.14 48.73
N GLU A 130 9.00 3.07 47.41
CA GLU A 130 7.71 2.68 46.84
C GLU A 130 7.70 1.22 46.33
N SER A 131 6.63 0.85 45.61
CA SER A 131 6.45 -0.50 45.09
C SER A 131 7.60 -0.93 44.17
N THR A 132 7.95 -0.14 43.16
CA THR A 132 8.95 -0.51 42.14
C THR A 132 10.00 0.60 42.02
N PRO A 133 11.30 0.28 41.93
CA PRO A 133 12.34 1.29 41.73
C PRO A 133 12.04 2.19 40.52
N HIS A 134 12.13 3.50 40.72
CA HIS A 134 11.88 4.49 39.67
C HIS A 134 12.69 5.77 39.93
N ILE A 135 12.95 6.55 38.89
CA ILE A 135 13.72 7.79 38.98
C ILE A 135 12.83 8.96 38.60
N HIS A 136 12.88 10.02 39.40
CA HIS A 136 12.38 11.34 39.07
C HIS A 136 13.56 12.23 38.66
N ALA A 137 13.66 12.54 37.36
CA ALA A 137 14.67 13.42 36.80
C ALA A 137 14.07 14.77 36.42
N TYR A 138 14.74 15.87 36.77
CA TYR A 138 14.29 17.23 36.57
C TYR A 138 15.14 17.93 35.52
N ILE A 139 14.53 18.27 34.40
CA ILE A 139 15.22 18.82 33.23
C ILE A 139 14.71 20.23 32.94
N VAL A 140 15.59 21.21 32.99
CA VAL A 140 15.30 22.58 32.56
C VAL A 140 15.43 22.65 31.04
N PRO A 141 14.34 22.88 30.28
CA PRO A 141 14.35 22.70 28.83
C PRO A 141 15.00 23.89 28.12
N LEU A 142 16.33 24.01 28.18
CA LEU A 142 17.08 25.11 27.60
C LEU A 142 17.29 24.92 26.09
N ASN A 143 17.02 25.98 25.33
CA ASN A 143 17.37 26.08 23.91
C ASN A 143 18.61 26.94 23.75
N GLU A 144 19.75 26.30 23.51
CA GLU A 144 21.07 26.92 23.37
C GLU A 144 21.12 27.98 22.26
N LYS A 145 20.42 27.78 21.13
CA LYS A 145 20.40 28.75 20.01
C LYS A 145 19.72 30.06 20.38
N THR A 146 18.69 29.99 21.21
CA THR A 146 17.87 31.16 21.59
C THR A 146 18.18 31.68 22.98
N ASN A 147 18.97 30.92 23.76
CA ASN A 147 19.25 31.12 25.17
C ASN A 147 17.98 31.40 26.01
N ARG A 148 16.94 30.59 25.79
CA ARG A 148 15.61 30.66 26.43
C ARG A 148 15.15 29.26 26.84
N VAL A 149 14.30 29.18 27.86
CA VAL A 149 13.52 27.97 28.14
C VAL A 149 12.50 27.70 27.03
N SER A 150 12.56 26.50 26.46
CA SER A 150 11.71 26.05 25.37
C SER A 150 11.50 24.53 25.42
N HIS A 151 10.46 24.11 26.14
CA HIS A 151 10.01 22.71 26.12
C HIS A 151 9.60 22.25 24.71
N ASP A 152 9.01 23.13 23.88
CA ASP A 152 8.65 22.79 22.52
C ASP A 152 9.87 22.50 21.63
N ALA A 153 10.98 23.22 21.82
CA ALA A 153 12.21 22.93 21.11
C ALA A 153 12.78 21.56 21.50
N MET A 154 12.70 21.20 22.79
CA MET A 154 13.26 19.95 23.31
C MET A 154 12.35 18.73 23.11
N PHE A 155 11.14 18.77 23.66
CA PHE A 155 10.21 17.63 23.70
C PHE A 155 8.95 17.81 22.84
N GLY A 156 8.64 19.04 22.41
CA GLY A 156 7.45 19.36 21.62
C GLY A 156 7.74 19.72 20.16
N GLY A 157 6.94 20.64 19.61
CA GLY A 157 7.06 21.12 18.24
C GLY A 157 5.70 21.42 17.63
N ARG A 158 5.66 22.16 16.52
CA ARG A 158 4.42 22.46 15.80
C ARG A 158 4.00 21.27 14.93
N GLY A 159 2.68 21.05 14.80
CA GLY A 159 2.13 19.94 14.03
C GLY A 159 2.57 18.56 14.57
N GLY A 160 2.83 17.61 13.67
CA GLY A 160 3.24 16.25 14.04
C GLY A 160 4.66 16.11 14.65
N GLN A 161 5.42 17.20 14.75
CA GLN A 161 6.82 17.17 15.22
C GLN A 161 6.95 16.71 16.68
N GLY A 162 6.09 17.19 17.58
CA GLY A 162 6.11 16.78 18.99
C GLY A 162 5.89 15.27 19.15
N ARG A 163 4.93 14.70 18.39
CA ARG A 163 4.69 13.24 18.37
C ARG A 163 5.92 12.47 17.90
N LYS A 164 6.63 12.98 16.89
CA LYS A 164 7.87 12.36 16.38
C LYS A 164 8.98 12.39 17.44
N LYS A 165 9.21 13.53 18.09
CA LYS A 165 10.23 13.67 19.14
C LYS A 165 9.94 12.79 20.36
N LEU A 166 8.71 12.75 20.84
CA LEU A 166 8.34 11.86 21.96
C LEU A 166 8.47 10.38 21.59
N SER A 167 8.20 10.02 20.33
CA SER A 167 8.43 8.67 19.83
C SER A 167 9.93 8.32 19.80
N GLN A 168 10.76 9.25 19.33
CA GLN A 168 12.23 9.13 19.32
C GLN A 168 12.82 9.11 20.73
N LEU A 169 12.22 9.83 21.69
CA LEU A 169 12.59 9.81 23.10
C LEU A 169 12.44 8.40 23.69
N GLN A 170 11.30 7.75 23.40
CA GLN A 170 11.06 6.35 23.79
C GLN A 170 12.02 5.38 23.06
N ASP A 171 12.31 5.64 21.78
CA ASP A 171 13.28 4.85 21.00
C ASP A 171 14.69 4.95 21.61
N SER A 172 15.14 6.17 21.95
CA SER A 172 16.46 6.46 22.52
C SER A 172 16.66 5.80 23.89
N TYR A 173 15.70 5.96 24.80
CA TYR A 173 15.80 5.35 26.13
C TYR A 173 15.75 3.81 26.07
N ALA A 174 14.94 3.24 25.17
CA ALA A 174 14.94 1.80 24.95
C ALA A 174 16.27 1.28 24.37
N ALA A 175 16.94 2.04 23.50
CA ALA A 175 18.26 1.66 23.00
C ALA A 175 19.31 1.62 24.12
N ALA A 176 19.26 2.56 25.06
CA ALA A 176 20.17 2.59 26.20
C ALA A 176 19.98 1.39 27.16
N LEU A 177 18.74 0.91 27.31
CA LEU A 177 18.41 -0.22 28.18
C LEU A 177 18.42 -1.59 27.47
N ALA A 178 18.56 -1.62 26.14
CA ALA A 178 18.58 -2.86 25.36
C ALA A 178 19.64 -3.88 25.82
N PRO A 179 20.87 -3.48 26.23
CA PRO A 179 21.87 -4.41 26.76
C PRO A 179 21.43 -5.14 28.04
N LEU A 180 20.51 -4.54 28.82
CA LEU A 180 19.96 -5.13 30.04
C LEU A 180 18.79 -6.10 29.76
N GLY A 181 18.45 -6.31 28.49
CA GLY A 181 17.30 -7.12 28.07
C GLY A 181 15.94 -6.42 28.24
N ILE A 182 15.94 -5.09 28.46
CA ILE A 182 14.71 -4.30 28.56
C ILE A 182 14.37 -3.77 27.17
N SER A 183 13.15 -4.06 26.72
CA SER A 183 12.67 -3.71 25.39
C SER A 183 11.83 -2.44 25.39
N ARG A 184 11.70 -1.82 24.22
CA ARG A 184 10.83 -0.67 24.01
C ARG A 184 9.36 -1.04 24.25
N GLY A 185 8.60 -0.15 24.88
CA GLY A 185 7.14 -0.22 24.88
C GLY A 185 6.53 -0.15 23.46
N VAL A 186 5.26 -0.54 23.31
CA VAL A 186 4.57 -0.57 22.01
C VAL A 186 4.58 0.80 21.32
N LYS A 187 5.13 0.86 20.10
CA LYS A 187 5.13 2.07 19.27
C LYS A 187 3.73 2.33 18.72
N GLY A 188 3.24 3.56 18.87
CA GLY A 188 1.88 3.92 18.46
C GLY A 188 0.78 3.38 19.37
N SER A 189 1.11 2.99 20.61
CA SER A 189 0.12 2.59 21.62
C SER A 189 -0.98 3.65 21.76
N LYS A 190 -2.24 3.19 21.73
CA LYS A 190 -3.43 4.01 21.99
C LYS A 190 -3.83 3.99 23.48
N ALA A 191 -3.01 3.40 24.34
CA ALA A 191 -3.27 3.35 25.77
C ALA A 191 -3.26 4.78 26.34
N THR A 192 -4.32 5.14 27.05
CA THR A 192 -4.41 6.39 27.79
C THR A 192 -3.76 6.21 29.15
N HIS A 193 -2.97 7.18 29.60
CA HIS A 193 -2.41 7.16 30.95
C HIS A 193 -3.55 7.23 31.98
N THR A 194 -3.69 6.18 32.78
CA THR A 194 -4.55 6.15 33.97
C THR A 194 -3.79 6.68 35.16
N LYS A 195 -4.43 7.50 36.01
CA LYS A 195 -3.79 8.00 37.22
C LYS A 195 -3.50 6.84 38.15
N VAL A 196 -2.40 6.93 38.89
CA VAL A 196 -1.92 5.90 39.84
C VAL A 196 -3.05 5.38 40.73
N LYS A 197 -3.89 6.26 41.28
CA LYS A 197 -5.07 5.91 42.11
C LYS A 197 -6.08 4.97 41.42
N GLU A 198 -6.31 5.14 40.11
CA GLU A 198 -7.27 4.33 39.33
C GLU A 198 -6.68 2.95 38.98
N TYR A 199 -5.36 2.87 38.76
CA TYR A 199 -4.66 1.60 38.55
C TYR A 199 -4.61 0.76 39.85
N TYR A 200 -4.27 1.38 40.98
CA TYR A 200 -4.21 0.71 42.28
C TYR A 200 -5.58 0.20 42.74
N GLN A 201 -6.69 0.92 42.47
CA GLN A 201 -8.05 0.41 42.72
C GLN A 201 -8.40 -0.83 41.88
N ALA A 202 -7.85 -0.96 40.67
CA ALA A 202 -8.16 -2.05 39.74
C ALA A 202 -7.25 -3.29 39.92
N VAL A 203 -6.02 -3.11 40.41
CA VAL A 203 -4.99 -4.17 40.46
C VAL A 203 -4.81 -4.76 41.87
N ASN A 204 -4.98 -3.96 42.93
CA ASN A 204 -4.67 -4.40 44.31
C ASN A 204 -5.87 -4.89 45.12
N SER A 205 -7.10 -4.83 44.60
CA SER A 205 -8.19 -5.59 45.22
C SER A 205 -7.96 -7.07 44.93
N GLU A 206 -7.62 -7.87 45.94
CA GLU A 206 -7.60 -9.34 45.87
C GLU A 206 -9.00 -9.90 46.16
N PRO A 207 -9.85 -10.16 45.15
CA PRO A 207 -11.20 -10.67 45.39
C PRO A 207 -11.19 -12.08 45.97
N LEU A 208 -10.22 -12.94 45.63
CA LEU A 208 -10.20 -14.33 46.12
C LEU A 208 -9.85 -14.43 47.62
N THR A 209 -8.87 -13.66 48.07
CA THR A 209 -8.44 -13.66 49.47
C THR A 209 -9.52 -13.04 50.36
N ALA A 210 -10.23 -12.01 49.88
CA ALA A 210 -11.39 -11.43 50.55
C ALA A 210 -12.58 -12.40 50.66
N VAL A 211 -12.84 -13.25 49.66
CA VAL A 211 -13.88 -14.30 49.74
C VAL A 211 -13.49 -15.39 50.73
N LEU A 212 -12.24 -15.85 50.69
CA LEU A 212 -11.74 -16.95 51.54
C LEU A 212 -11.57 -16.56 53.01
N SER A 213 -11.26 -15.29 53.30
CA SER A 213 -11.10 -14.78 54.68
C SER A 213 -12.41 -14.27 55.30
N ASN A 214 -13.47 -14.09 54.51
CA ASN A 214 -14.74 -13.59 55.01
C ASN A 214 -15.64 -14.75 55.51
N LYS A 215 -15.61 -14.99 56.83
CA LYS A 215 -16.38 -16.04 57.51
C LYS A 215 -17.90 -16.01 57.25
N LYS A 216 -18.45 -14.89 56.75
CA LYS A 216 -19.87 -14.77 56.39
C LYS A 216 -20.25 -15.49 55.10
N LEU A 217 -19.32 -15.65 54.16
CA LEU A 217 -19.56 -16.30 52.86
C LEU A 217 -19.32 -17.84 52.91
N ALA A 218 -18.84 -18.36 54.03
CA ALA A 218 -18.70 -19.80 54.25
C ALA A 218 -20.07 -20.48 54.44
N PRO A 219 -20.22 -21.76 54.04
CA PRO A 219 -21.42 -22.54 54.34
C PRO A 219 -21.55 -22.73 55.85
N GLN A 220 -22.76 -22.51 56.38
CA GLN A 220 -23.03 -22.72 57.79
C GLN A 220 -23.26 -24.22 58.07
N PRO A 221 -22.98 -24.72 59.29
CA PRO A 221 -23.28 -26.10 59.65
C PRO A 221 -24.77 -26.42 59.40
N LEU A 222 -25.05 -27.52 58.69
CA LEU A 222 -26.40 -28.01 58.32
C LEU A 222 -27.19 -27.13 57.31
N GLU A 223 -26.55 -26.17 56.64
CA GLU A 223 -27.18 -25.40 55.56
C GLU A 223 -27.32 -26.24 54.27
N SER A 224 -28.50 -26.21 53.63
CA SER A 224 -28.70 -26.86 52.33
C SER A 224 -28.04 -26.07 51.20
N ALA A 225 -27.58 -26.75 50.13
CA ALA A 225 -26.95 -26.11 48.99
C ALA A 225 -27.82 -25.00 48.36
N THR A 226 -29.14 -25.21 48.30
CA THR A 226 -30.10 -24.21 47.79
C THR A 226 -30.15 -22.97 48.67
N ASN A 227 -30.20 -23.13 49.99
CA ASN A 227 -30.24 -22.01 50.92
C ASN A 227 -28.91 -21.24 50.95
N TYR A 228 -27.78 -21.95 50.80
CA TYR A 228 -26.46 -21.34 50.65
C TYR A 228 -26.39 -20.44 49.42
N VAL A 229 -26.81 -20.93 48.25
CA VAL A 229 -26.81 -20.14 47.01
C VAL A 229 -27.70 -18.90 47.12
N VAL A 230 -28.93 -19.05 47.66
CA VAL A 230 -29.85 -17.92 47.85
C VAL A 230 -29.29 -16.88 48.81
N ARG A 231 -28.64 -17.29 49.89
CA ARG A 231 -28.02 -16.37 50.86
C ARG A 231 -26.86 -15.59 50.25
N ILE A 232 -25.98 -16.28 49.52
CA ILE A 232 -24.84 -15.66 48.84
C ILE A 232 -25.31 -14.71 47.73
N GLN A 233 -26.34 -15.09 46.97
CA GLN A 233 -26.91 -14.26 45.90
C GLN A 233 -27.65 -13.02 46.39
N ASN A 234 -28.06 -12.95 47.66
CA ASN A 234 -28.71 -11.77 48.26
C ASN A 234 -27.75 -10.95 49.13
N ASP A 235 -26.46 -11.30 49.17
CA ASP A 235 -25.46 -10.60 49.96
C ASP A 235 -24.81 -9.47 49.15
N ASP A 236 -24.92 -8.24 49.65
CA ASP A 236 -24.37 -7.04 49.01
C ASP A 236 -22.85 -7.12 48.80
N GLN A 237 -22.12 -7.82 49.68
CA GLN A 237 -20.68 -8.00 49.53
C GLN A 237 -20.36 -9.00 48.43
N PHE A 238 -21.16 -10.06 48.25
CA PHE A 238 -21.01 -10.98 47.12
C PHE A 238 -21.25 -10.27 45.79
N HIS A 239 -22.28 -9.42 45.70
CA HIS A 239 -22.51 -8.60 44.51
C HIS A 239 -21.34 -7.68 44.19
N ALA A 240 -20.78 -7.00 45.21
CA ALA A 240 -19.63 -6.12 45.02
C ALA A 240 -18.38 -6.89 44.53
N ILE A 241 -18.09 -8.05 45.10
CA ILE A 241 -16.97 -8.91 44.69
C ILE A 241 -17.18 -9.45 43.27
N ASN A 242 -18.40 -9.88 42.94
CA ASN A 242 -18.70 -10.41 41.60
C ASN A 242 -18.59 -9.31 40.53
N HIS A 243 -19.01 -8.08 40.85
CA HIS A 243 -18.81 -6.91 39.98
C HIS A 243 -17.31 -6.61 39.77
N GLN A 244 -16.50 -6.64 40.83
CA GLN A 244 -15.05 -6.47 40.74
C GLN A 244 -14.37 -7.56 39.89
N LEU A 245 -14.81 -8.82 40.02
CA LEU A 245 -14.31 -9.94 39.20
C LEU A 245 -14.68 -9.77 37.73
N ALA A 246 -15.91 -9.33 37.43
CA ALA A 246 -16.36 -9.06 36.08
C ALA A 246 -15.61 -7.88 35.43
N ASP A 247 -15.42 -6.78 36.16
CA ASP A 247 -14.65 -5.63 35.72
C ASP A 247 -13.19 -6.00 35.43
N ARG A 248 -12.58 -6.85 36.27
CA ARG A 248 -11.22 -7.37 36.06
C ARG A 248 -11.14 -8.23 34.80
N ALA A 249 -12.07 -9.16 34.60
CA ALA A 249 -12.10 -10.01 33.41
C ALA A 249 -12.24 -9.16 32.13
N PHE A 250 -13.13 -8.15 32.16
CA PHE A 250 -13.30 -7.20 31.06
C PHE A 250 -12.03 -6.39 30.77
N MET A 251 -11.33 -5.93 31.80
CA MET A 251 -10.09 -5.18 31.65
C MET A 251 -8.93 -6.05 31.13
N GLN A 252 -8.81 -7.30 31.60
CA GLN A 252 -7.83 -8.26 31.07
C GLN A 252 -8.06 -8.56 29.60
N GLU A 253 -9.31 -8.72 29.18
CA GLU A 253 -9.66 -8.93 27.77
C GLU A 253 -9.32 -7.69 26.93
N ARG A 254 -9.62 -6.48 27.41
CA ARG A 254 -9.25 -5.23 26.74
C ARG A 254 -7.74 -5.09 26.56
N LEU A 255 -6.95 -5.45 27.58
CA LEU A 255 -5.48 -5.42 27.52
C LEU A 255 -4.95 -6.44 26.49
N SER A 256 -5.44 -7.69 26.52
CA SER A 256 -5.07 -8.72 25.55
C SER A 256 -5.38 -8.29 24.11
N ARG A 257 -6.57 -7.72 23.86
CA ARG A 257 -6.93 -7.18 22.53
C ARG A 257 -6.03 -6.03 22.11
N ALA A 258 -5.64 -5.15 23.04
CA ALA A 258 -4.72 -4.05 22.77
C ALA A 258 -3.31 -4.55 22.42
N GLU A 259 -2.80 -5.56 23.13
CA GLU A 259 -1.52 -6.20 22.84
C GLU A 259 -1.51 -6.91 21.48
N GLN A 260 -2.58 -7.62 21.13
CA GLN A 260 -2.69 -8.27 19.82
C GLN A 260 -2.67 -7.25 18.68
N ARG A 261 -3.44 -6.16 18.82
CA ARG A 261 -3.45 -5.05 17.85
C ARG A 261 -2.08 -4.39 17.73
N ALA A 262 -1.38 -4.21 18.85
CA ALA A 262 -0.02 -3.69 18.88
C ALA A 262 0.97 -4.56 18.11
N ARG A 263 0.97 -5.88 18.38
CA ARG A 263 1.83 -6.85 17.67
C ARG A 263 1.54 -6.90 16.18
N ALA A 264 0.27 -6.88 15.79
CA ALA A 264 -0.13 -6.85 14.38
C ALA A 264 0.35 -5.57 13.68
N SER A 265 0.19 -4.41 14.33
CA SER A 265 0.65 -3.12 13.79
C SER A 265 2.16 -3.07 13.63
N GLU A 266 2.93 -3.66 14.55
CA GLU A 266 4.39 -3.66 14.47
C GLU A 266 4.89 -4.55 13.32
N LYS A 267 4.30 -5.73 13.13
CA LYS A 267 4.61 -6.60 11.97
C LYS A 267 4.34 -5.90 10.64
N GLU A 268 3.21 -5.22 10.52
CA GLU A 268 2.88 -4.49 9.29
C GLU A 268 3.86 -3.34 9.04
N ARG A 269 4.28 -2.63 10.10
CA ARG A 269 5.29 -1.56 9.99
C ARG A 269 6.62 -2.10 9.45
N GLN A 270 7.11 -3.21 10.00
CA GLN A 270 8.36 -3.83 9.55
C GLN A 270 8.29 -4.18 8.06
N ARG A 271 7.17 -4.78 7.62
CA ARG A 271 6.93 -5.09 6.21
C ARG A 271 6.94 -3.84 5.32
N LEU A 272 6.31 -2.75 5.74
CA LEU A 272 6.31 -1.49 4.99
C LEU A 272 7.70 -0.85 4.90
N GLU A 273 8.51 -0.94 5.96
CA GLU A 273 9.90 -0.46 5.96
C GLU A 273 10.79 -1.25 5.00
N GLU A 274 10.61 -2.57 4.93
CA GLU A 274 11.30 -3.42 3.96
C GLU A 274 10.90 -3.07 2.51
N ILE A 275 9.60 -2.88 2.26
CA ILE A 275 9.10 -2.46 0.95
C ILE A 275 9.66 -1.09 0.57
N ALA A 276 9.64 -0.12 1.48
CA ALA A 276 10.16 1.21 1.23
C ALA A 276 11.65 1.18 0.88
N ARG A 277 12.45 0.41 1.63
CA ARG A 277 13.88 0.22 1.35
C ARG A 277 14.11 -0.45 -0.01
N SER A 278 13.30 -1.46 -0.36
CA SER A 278 13.39 -2.12 -1.66
C SER A 278 13.07 -1.17 -2.83
N LEU A 279 12.02 -0.34 -2.68
CA LEU A 279 11.64 0.65 -3.68
C LEU A 279 12.69 1.75 -3.85
N GLU A 280 13.30 2.19 -2.77
CA GLU A 280 14.39 3.17 -2.79
C GLU A 280 15.60 2.62 -3.56
N LEU A 281 15.98 1.36 -3.31
CA LEU A 281 17.10 0.70 -3.97
C LEU A 281 16.84 0.50 -5.47
N LYS A 282 15.62 0.08 -5.86
CA LYS A 282 15.19 0.03 -7.27
C LYS A 282 15.21 1.40 -7.94
N THR A 283 14.77 2.44 -7.22
CA THR A 283 14.80 3.81 -7.74
C THR A 283 16.22 4.27 -7.99
N GLN A 284 17.15 3.92 -7.10
CA GLN A 284 18.56 4.26 -7.24
C GLN A 284 19.22 3.54 -8.43
N GLN A 285 18.83 2.29 -8.70
CA GLN A 285 19.24 1.53 -9.90
C GLN A 285 18.70 2.13 -11.21
N LEU A 286 17.63 2.94 -11.16
CA LEU A 286 17.05 3.60 -12.32
C LEU A 286 17.58 5.03 -12.55
N ARG A 287 18.38 5.56 -11.62
CA ARG A 287 18.99 6.89 -11.76
C ARG A 287 20.26 6.79 -12.57
N ASP A 288 20.42 7.69 -13.53
CA ASP A 288 21.67 7.90 -14.25
C ASP A 288 22.82 8.23 -13.27
N LEU A 289 24.06 8.16 -13.77
CA LEU A 289 25.22 8.75 -13.10
C LEU A 289 25.01 10.25 -12.96
N GLN A 290 25.50 10.82 -11.86
CA GLN A 290 25.48 12.26 -11.67
C GLN A 290 26.42 12.89 -12.69
N LEU A 291 25.92 13.88 -13.43
CA LEU A 291 26.68 14.47 -14.52
C LEU A 291 27.90 15.25 -14.02
N GLU A 292 27.84 15.75 -12.79
CA GLU A 292 28.95 16.42 -12.12
C GLU A 292 30.13 15.45 -11.88
N ASP A 293 29.86 14.23 -11.43
CA ASP A 293 30.90 13.21 -11.21
C ASP A 293 31.52 12.80 -12.56
N VAL A 294 30.69 12.69 -13.60
CA VAL A 294 31.13 12.36 -14.97
C VAL A 294 31.96 13.50 -15.56
N ALA A 295 31.55 14.77 -15.36
CA ALA A 295 32.28 15.94 -15.81
C ALA A 295 33.66 16.05 -15.15
N TRP A 296 33.75 15.74 -13.86
CA TRP A 296 35.02 15.69 -13.14
C TRP A 296 35.96 14.63 -13.72
N GLU A 297 35.47 13.40 -13.94
CA GLU A 297 36.24 12.32 -14.55
C GLU A 297 36.65 12.58 -16.01
N LEU A 298 35.90 13.43 -16.71
CA LEU A 298 36.23 13.95 -18.05
C LEU A 298 37.34 15.01 -18.04
N GLY A 299 37.82 15.42 -16.87
CA GLY A 299 38.87 16.44 -16.73
C GLY A 299 38.34 17.87 -16.87
N LEU A 300 37.06 18.10 -16.59
CA LEU A 300 36.49 19.44 -16.55
C LEU A 300 36.61 20.04 -15.15
N ASP A 301 36.98 21.31 -15.06
CA ASP A 301 37.09 22.07 -13.82
C ASP A 301 35.85 22.94 -13.60
N TYR A 302 35.32 22.94 -12.39
CA TYR A 302 34.16 23.74 -12.04
C TYR A 302 34.57 25.17 -11.64
N GLU A 303 34.36 26.13 -12.55
CA GLU A 303 34.74 27.53 -12.37
C GLU A 303 33.65 28.49 -12.87
N ARG A 304 33.38 29.53 -12.06
CA ARG A 304 32.38 30.57 -12.38
C ARG A 304 31.01 29.96 -12.72
N GLU A 305 30.58 29.03 -11.86
CA GLU A 305 29.29 28.33 -11.97
C GLU A 305 29.13 27.48 -13.24
N ARG A 306 30.22 27.09 -13.90
CA ARG A 306 30.21 26.23 -15.09
C ARG A 306 31.40 25.27 -15.11
N TRP A 307 31.24 24.14 -15.76
CA TRP A 307 32.30 23.17 -16.02
C TRP A 307 33.10 23.59 -17.26
N ARG A 308 34.42 23.71 -17.14
CA ARG A 308 35.31 24.23 -18.18
C ARG A 308 36.48 23.28 -18.38
N GLY A 309 36.86 23.06 -19.63
CA GLY A 309 38.00 22.20 -19.96
C GLY A 309 37.91 21.75 -21.40
N HIS A 310 39.06 21.46 -22.01
CA HIS A 310 39.14 20.93 -23.38
C HIS A 310 38.37 21.73 -24.45
N GLY A 311 38.17 23.04 -24.25
CA GLY A 311 37.40 23.90 -25.17
C GLY A 311 35.89 23.93 -24.94
N HIS A 312 35.39 23.28 -23.88
CA HIS A 312 33.98 23.24 -23.51
C HIS A 312 33.64 24.22 -22.37
N ILE A 313 32.42 24.75 -22.38
CA ILE A 313 31.86 25.56 -21.28
C ILE A 313 30.48 25.03 -20.95
N ILE A 314 30.41 24.01 -20.10
CA ILE A 314 29.22 23.22 -19.85
C ILE A 314 28.48 23.70 -18.60
N ASN A 315 27.18 23.93 -18.74
CA ASN A 315 26.25 24.03 -17.61
C ASN A 315 25.54 22.69 -17.43
N ILE A 316 25.44 22.22 -16.20
CA ILE A 316 24.70 21.01 -15.84
C ILE A 316 23.44 21.44 -15.09
N ASP A 317 22.28 20.98 -15.57
CA ASP A 317 20.97 21.24 -14.97
C ASP A 317 20.23 19.90 -14.79
N GLY A 318 20.45 19.29 -13.64
CA GLY A 318 19.94 17.96 -13.31
C GLY A 318 20.44 16.91 -14.32
N PRO A 319 19.55 16.21 -15.05
CA PRO A 319 19.95 15.16 -16.00
C PRO A 319 20.40 15.71 -17.36
N LYS A 320 20.46 17.03 -17.56
CA LYS A 320 20.82 17.66 -18.83
C LYS A 320 22.08 18.50 -18.70
N PHE A 321 22.77 18.65 -19.81
CA PHE A 321 23.87 19.59 -19.92
C PHE A 321 23.75 20.43 -21.19
N TYR A 322 24.33 21.62 -21.16
CA TYR A 322 24.37 22.57 -22.27
C TYR A 322 25.76 23.16 -22.39
N ASP A 323 26.38 23.02 -23.56
CA ASP A 323 27.67 23.60 -23.86
C ASP A 323 27.50 24.99 -24.49
N PHE A 324 28.11 25.99 -23.85
CA PHE A 324 28.11 27.40 -24.25
C PHE A 324 29.42 27.81 -24.94
N SER A 325 30.30 26.86 -25.25
CA SER A 325 31.46 27.16 -26.09
C SER A 325 31.02 27.66 -27.47
N PRO A 326 31.64 28.73 -28.02
CA PRO A 326 31.23 29.35 -29.29
C PRO A 326 31.10 28.36 -30.45
N ASP A 327 31.95 27.33 -30.47
CA ASP A 327 32.04 26.35 -31.56
C ASP A 327 31.17 25.11 -31.36
N GLN A 328 30.57 24.93 -30.16
CA GLN A 328 29.97 23.65 -29.76
C GLN A 328 28.47 23.68 -29.43
N GLN A 329 27.82 24.86 -29.36
CA GLN A 329 26.43 25.13 -28.95
C GLN A 329 25.42 23.96 -29.08
N LYS A 330 25.57 22.96 -28.20
CA LYS A 330 24.83 21.69 -28.20
C LYS A 330 24.62 21.28 -26.75
N GLY A 331 23.54 20.56 -26.53
CA GLY A 331 23.22 19.96 -25.24
C GLY A 331 22.80 18.52 -25.42
N GLY A 332 22.86 17.77 -24.33
CA GLY A 332 22.49 16.36 -24.28
C GLY A 332 21.88 16.01 -22.93
N GLY A 333 21.39 14.77 -22.82
CA GLY A 333 20.69 14.27 -21.63
C GLY A 333 21.31 12.98 -21.13
N GLY A 334 22.02 13.07 -20.01
CA GLY A 334 22.59 11.91 -19.33
C GLY A 334 24.09 11.70 -19.56
N ALA A 335 24.65 10.75 -18.81
CA ALA A 335 26.10 10.57 -18.71
C ALA A 335 26.75 10.14 -20.04
N ILE A 336 26.09 9.26 -20.80
CA ILE A 336 26.57 8.80 -22.10
C ILE A 336 26.65 9.96 -23.09
N ASP A 337 25.61 10.80 -23.16
CA ASP A 337 25.61 11.96 -24.07
C ASP A 337 26.73 12.96 -23.70
N LEU A 338 26.98 13.15 -22.40
CA LEU A 338 28.04 14.04 -21.91
C LEU A 338 29.43 13.53 -22.31
N VAL A 339 29.70 12.23 -22.13
CA VAL A 339 30.97 11.61 -22.54
C VAL A 339 31.15 11.66 -24.04
N MET A 340 30.10 11.33 -24.81
CA MET A 340 30.14 11.44 -26.28
C MET A 340 30.45 12.86 -26.73
N HIS A 341 29.85 13.86 -26.08
CA HIS A 341 30.03 15.27 -26.40
C HIS A 341 31.46 15.76 -26.10
N VAL A 342 31.97 15.49 -24.90
CA VAL A 342 33.29 15.99 -24.45
C VAL A 342 34.44 15.23 -25.11
N ASN A 343 34.35 13.91 -25.24
CA ASN A 343 35.40 13.10 -25.87
C ASN A 343 35.27 13.02 -27.40
N ASN A 344 34.23 13.62 -27.99
CA ASN A 344 33.89 13.50 -29.42
C ASN A 344 33.93 12.05 -29.92
N CYS A 345 33.26 11.16 -29.17
CA CYS A 345 33.30 9.72 -29.40
C CYS A 345 31.90 9.15 -29.67
N ASN A 346 31.85 7.93 -30.20
CA ASN A 346 30.58 7.25 -30.44
C ASN A 346 30.04 6.57 -29.17
N PHE A 347 28.80 6.08 -29.23
CA PHE A 347 28.14 5.40 -28.11
C PHE A 347 28.95 4.24 -27.52
N GLN A 348 29.55 3.39 -28.37
CA GLN A 348 30.33 2.23 -27.91
C GLN A 348 31.57 2.68 -27.12
N GLN A 349 32.25 3.72 -27.62
CA GLN A 349 33.43 4.30 -26.96
C GLN A 349 33.05 4.98 -25.64
N ALA A 350 31.93 5.70 -25.59
CA ALA A 350 31.45 6.32 -24.36
C ALA A 350 31.08 5.28 -23.28
N VAL A 351 30.46 4.17 -23.68
CA VAL A 351 30.14 3.05 -22.77
C VAL A 351 31.40 2.43 -22.20
N VAL A 352 32.42 2.18 -23.02
CA VAL A 352 33.72 1.65 -22.56
C VAL A 352 34.40 2.64 -21.60
N TRP A 353 34.40 3.92 -21.93
CA TRP A 353 34.97 4.96 -21.08
C TRP A 353 34.28 5.04 -19.71
N LEU A 354 32.95 4.94 -19.67
CA LEU A 354 32.18 4.93 -18.42
C LEU A 354 32.44 3.65 -17.61
N HIS A 355 32.62 2.50 -18.27
CA HIS A 355 32.94 1.23 -17.61
C HIS A 355 34.25 1.31 -16.84
N GLU A 356 35.29 1.88 -17.45
CA GLU A 356 36.61 2.00 -16.84
C GLU A 356 36.60 2.84 -15.54
N ARG A 357 35.70 3.82 -15.42
CA ARG A 357 35.66 4.78 -14.29
C ARG A 357 34.60 4.49 -13.25
N PHE A 358 33.42 4.07 -13.69
CA PHE A 358 32.25 3.88 -12.84
C PHE A 358 31.84 2.42 -12.67
N GLY A 359 32.56 1.49 -13.32
CA GLY A 359 32.30 0.05 -13.29
C GLY A 359 31.00 -0.35 -13.99
N GLU A 360 30.73 -1.65 -13.97
CA GLU A 360 29.56 -2.26 -14.63
C GLU A 360 28.22 -1.64 -14.17
N ALA A 361 28.04 -1.46 -12.87
CA ALA A 361 26.83 -0.87 -12.30
C ALA A 361 26.65 0.62 -12.66
N GLY A 362 27.73 1.35 -12.93
CA GLY A 362 27.65 2.73 -13.41
C GLY A 362 27.17 2.79 -14.86
N VAL A 363 27.72 1.92 -15.70
CA VAL A 363 27.35 1.82 -17.12
C VAL A 363 25.92 1.35 -17.31
N GLU A 364 25.47 0.34 -16.57
CA GLU A 364 24.10 -0.16 -16.67
C GLU A 364 23.08 0.96 -16.39
N ARG A 365 23.33 1.74 -15.34
CA ARG A 365 22.51 2.91 -14.99
C ARG A 365 22.49 3.97 -16.10
N ALA A 366 23.66 4.30 -16.63
CA ALA A 366 23.78 5.29 -17.70
C ALA A 366 23.12 4.82 -19.00
N ALA A 367 23.24 3.53 -19.34
CA ALA A 367 22.59 2.93 -20.51
C ALA A 367 21.07 2.91 -20.37
N ILE A 368 20.54 2.51 -19.20
CA ILE A 368 19.09 2.53 -18.93
C ILE A 368 18.54 3.95 -19.06
N ALA A 369 19.21 4.94 -18.48
CA ALA A 369 18.81 6.34 -18.56
C ALA A 369 18.85 6.87 -20.00
N HIS A 370 19.92 6.58 -20.75
CA HIS A 370 20.07 6.98 -22.14
C HIS A 370 18.96 6.39 -23.03
N VAL A 371 18.67 5.09 -22.90
CA VAL A 371 17.59 4.43 -23.66
C VAL A 371 16.24 5.04 -23.32
N LYS A 372 15.97 5.31 -22.04
CA LYS A 372 14.71 5.92 -21.61
C LYS A 372 14.49 7.31 -22.19
N ASN A 373 15.53 8.15 -22.19
CA ASN A 373 15.46 9.50 -22.75
C ASN A 373 15.22 9.44 -24.27
N ARG A 374 15.99 8.61 -24.99
CA ARG A 374 15.82 8.42 -26.43
C ARG A 374 14.45 7.86 -26.80
N ALA A 375 13.94 6.89 -26.05
CA ALA A 375 12.61 6.33 -26.27
C ALA A 375 11.51 7.39 -26.08
N ALA A 376 11.63 8.26 -25.08
CA ALA A 376 10.67 9.34 -24.86
C ALA A 376 10.64 10.33 -26.03
N ASP A 377 11.80 10.71 -26.55
CA ASP A 377 11.90 11.61 -27.71
C ASP A 377 11.33 10.94 -28.97
N ILE A 378 11.64 9.67 -29.21
CA ILE A 378 11.11 8.88 -30.34
C ILE A 378 9.59 8.82 -30.28
N ILE A 379 8.99 8.53 -29.11
CA ILE A 379 7.53 8.44 -28.96
C ILE A 379 6.83 9.77 -29.30
N GLN A 380 7.49 10.91 -29.08
CA GLN A 380 6.94 12.24 -29.36
C GLN A 380 7.14 12.67 -30.81
N THR A 381 8.24 12.26 -31.44
CA THR A 381 8.68 12.78 -32.75
C THR A 381 8.33 11.85 -33.90
N GLU A 382 8.30 10.53 -33.68
CA GLU A 382 8.02 9.58 -34.74
C GLU A 382 6.51 9.53 -35.07
N PRO A 383 6.14 9.61 -36.37
CA PRO A 383 4.75 9.51 -36.78
C PRO A 383 4.19 8.12 -36.46
N ARG A 384 3.04 8.07 -35.80
CA ARG A 384 2.36 6.81 -35.49
C ARG A 384 1.90 6.13 -36.79
N PRO A 385 2.34 4.90 -37.09
CA PRO A 385 1.87 4.19 -38.27
C PRO A 385 0.35 4.02 -38.21
N GLN A 386 -0.35 4.46 -39.26
CA GLN A 386 -1.78 4.24 -39.40
C GLN A 386 -2.03 2.84 -39.97
N PHE A 387 -3.05 2.17 -39.45
CA PHE A 387 -3.46 0.87 -39.97
C PHE A 387 -3.98 1.02 -41.40
N THR A 388 -3.49 0.16 -42.30
CA THR A 388 -3.97 0.07 -43.68
C THR A 388 -4.69 -1.26 -43.88
N PRO A 389 -6.01 -1.27 -44.13
CA PRO A 389 -6.75 -2.51 -44.37
C PRO A 389 -6.33 -3.15 -45.71
N PRO A 390 -6.55 -4.47 -45.91
CA PRO A 390 -6.35 -5.10 -47.21
C PRO A 390 -7.17 -4.40 -48.30
N VAL A 391 -6.64 -4.29 -49.51
CA VAL A 391 -7.40 -3.71 -50.63
C VAL A 391 -8.49 -4.70 -51.03
N GLU A 392 -9.70 -4.20 -51.26
CA GLU A 392 -10.80 -5.02 -51.75
C GLU A 392 -10.51 -5.48 -53.20
N ASP A 393 -10.60 -6.79 -53.42
CA ASP A 393 -10.64 -7.40 -54.74
C ASP A 393 -12.07 -7.87 -55.06
N ARG A 394 -12.75 -7.09 -55.90
CA ARG A 394 -14.13 -7.36 -56.32
C ARG A 394 -14.25 -8.63 -57.16
N ASN A 395 -13.18 -9.09 -57.81
CA ASN A 395 -13.22 -10.33 -58.60
C ASN A 395 -13.30 -11.56 -57.71
N ASN A 396 -12.74 -11.49 -56.50
CA ASN A 396 -12.78 -12.57 -55.52
C ASN A 396 -14.05 -12.56 -54.65
N TRP A 397 -14.80 -11.45 -54.62
CA TRP A 397 -16.00 -11.31 -53.80
C TRP A 397 -17.04 -12.42 -54.01
N PRO A 398 -17.42 -12.81 -55.24
CA PRO A 398 -18.42 -13.87 -55.44
C PRO A 398 -18.03 -15.22 -54.82
N ALA A 399 -16.73 -15.53 -54.75
CA ALA A 399 -16.25 -16.75 -54.11
C ALA A 399 -16.34 -16.67 -52.58
N VAL A 400 -15.93 -15.52 -52.00
CA VAL A 400 -16.03 -15.26 -50.56
C VAL A 400 -17.49 -15.20 -50.10
N GLU A 401 -18.37 -14.54 -50.86
CA GLU A 401 -19.80 -14.50 -50.60
C GLU A 401 -20.40 -15.90 -50.62
N ARG A 402 -20.07 -16.73 -51.62
CA ARG A 402 -20.50 -18.13 -51.68
C ARG A 402 -20.02 -18.93 -50.48
N TYR A 403 -18.79 -18.72 -50.02
CA TYR A 403 -18.28 -19.35 -48.82
C TYR A 403 -19.09 -18.95 -47.58
N LEU A 404 -19.33 -17.65 -47.36
CA LEU A 404 -20.09 -17.16 -46.20
C LEU A 404 -21.56 -17.60 -46.23
N THR A 405 -22.16 -17.69 -47.41
CA THR A 405 -23.58 -18.06 -47.56
C THR A 405 -23.78 -19.57 -47.58
N GLN A 406 -23.09 -20.29 -48.46
CA GLN A 406 -23.33 -21.72 -48.68
C GLN A 406 -22.59 -22.61 -47.69
N GLN A 407 -21.33 -22.30 -47.35
CA GLN A 407 -20.56 -23.11 -46.41
C GLN A 407 -20.75 -22.69 -44.96
N ARG A 408 -20.96 -21.39 -44.70
CA ARG A 408 -21.17 -20.87 -43.33
C ARG A 408 -22.63 -20.60 -42.99
N GLY A 409 -23.56 -20.74 -43.93
CA GLY A 409 -25.00 -20.64 -43.68
C GLY A 409 -25.49 -19.23 -43.32
N ILE A 410 -24.68 -18.19 -43.54
CA ILE A 410 -25.06 -16.81 -43.25
C ILE A 410 -26.01 -16.33 -44.37
N PRO A 411 -27.14 -15.67 -44.06
CA PRO A 411 -28.08 -15.23 -45.09
C PRO A 411 -27.45 -14.24 -46.08
N SER A 412 -27.75 -14.40 -47.38
CA SER A 412 -27.17 -13.59 -48.45
C SER A 412 -27.39 -12.09 -48.24
N ASP A 413 -28.63 -11.69 -47.88
CA ASP A 413 -28.97 -10.29 -47.62
C ASP A 413 -28.12 -9.69 -46.48
N TYR A 414 -27.78 -10.51 -45.49
CA TYR A 414 -26.96 -10.07 -44.37
C TYR A 414 -25.47 -9.96 -44.76
N VAL A 415 -24.96 -10.91 -45.54
CA VAL A 415 -23.59 -10.84 -46.10
C VAL A 415 -23.46 -9.59 -46.99
N GLN A 416 -24.43 -9.33 -47.87
CA GLN A 416 -24.44 -8.17 -48.74
C GLN A 416 -24.54 -6.86 -47.94
N MET A 417 -25.33 -6.83 -46.86
CA MET A 417 -25.40 -5.68 -45.97
C MET A 417 -24.05 -5.38 -45.31
N LEU A 418 -23.37 -6.39 -44.78
CA LEU A 418 -22.03 -6.22 -44.20
C LEU A 418 -21.00 -5.77 -45.25
N HIS A 419 -21.11 -6.27 -46.49
CA HIS A 419 -20.26 -5.86 -47.62
C HIS A 419 -20.49 -4.40 -48.02
N ASN A 420 -21.74 -3.97 -48.15
CA ASN A 420 -22.10 -2.59 -48.46
C ASN A 420 -21.62 -1.60 -47.37
N LEU A 421 -21.59 -2.04 -46.11
CA LEU A 421 -21.04 -1.26 -45.00
C LEU A 421 -19.50 -1.26 -44.95
N GLY A 422 -18.83 -2.00 -45.85
CA GLY A 422 -17.39 -2.18 -45.88
C GLY A 422 -16.85 -2.92 -44.66
N LEU A 423 -17.69 -3.75 -44.02
CA LEU A 423 -17.34 -4.53 -42.83
C LEU A 423 -16.76 -5.90 -43.19
N VAL A 424 -17.19 -6.46 -44.32
CA VAL A 424 -16.72 -7.74 -44.85
C VAL A 424 -16.47 -7.62 -46.34
N TYR A 425 -15.33 -8.05 -46.86
CA TYR A 425 -15.05 -8.07 -48.30
C TYR A 425 -13.99 -9.11 -48.64
N ALA A 426 -13.63 -9.26 -49.92
CA ALA A 426 -12.57 -10.16 -50.37
C ALA A 426 -11.27 -9.42 -50.64
N ASP A 427 -10.12 -9.98 -50.27
CA ASP A 427 -8.80 -9.50 -50.72
C ASP A 427 -8.30 -10.26 -51.97
N ASP A 428 -7.11 -9.91 -52.44
CA ASP A 428 -6.44 -10.51 -53.60
C ASP A 428 -6.10 -12.01 -53.42
N GLN A 429 -6.04 -12.48 -52.16
CA GLN A 429 -5.82 -13.88 -51.80
C GLN A 429 -7.12 -14.67 -51.59
N GLN A 430 -8.29 -14.07 -51.85
CA GLN A 430 -9.60 -14.68 -51.63
C GLN A 430 -9.84 -15.04 -50.15
N ASN A 431 -9.37 -14.19 -49.23
CA ASN A 431 -9.77 -14.23 -47.83
C ASN A 431 -11.08 -13.44 -47.64
N ALA A 432 -11.93 -13.91 -46.74
CA ALA A 432 -12.95 -13.07 -46.12
C ALA A 432 -12.27 -12.12 -45.14
N VAL A 433 -12.19 -10.85 -45.49
CA VAL A 433 -11.64 -9.77 -44.68
C VAL A 433 -12.74 -9.20 -43.80
N PHE A 434 -12.59 -9.28 -42.48
CA PHE A 434 -13.50 -8.70 -41.50
C PHE A 434 -12.85 -7.47 -40.88
N ILE A 435 -13.35 -6.27 -41.18
CA ILE A 435 -12.78 -5.03 -40.65
C ILE A 435 -13.01 -4.92 -39.15
N MET A 436 -11.92 -4.71 -38.43
CA MET A 436 -11.92 -4.46 -36.99
C MET A 436 -11.83 -2.96 -36.72
N ARG A 437 -12.58 -2.51 -35.72
CA ARG A 437 -12.66 -1.11 -35.31
C ARG A 437 -12.45 -0.99 -33.80
N ASN A 438 -11.89 0.13 -33.36
CA ASN A 438 -12.07 0.53 -31.96
C ASN A 438 -13.52 0.94 -31.69
N LEU A 439 -13.87 1.12 -30.42
CA LEU A 439 -15.22 1.48 -30.00
C LEU A 439 -15.65 2.90 -30.41
N ASP A 440 -14.71 3.70 -30.91
CA ASP A 440 -14.96 5.03 -31.49
C ASP A 440 -15.15 4.96 -33.02
N GLY A 441 -15.11 3.74 -33.60
CA GLY A 441 -15.39 3.46 -35.01
C GLY A 441 -14.18 3.53 -35.95
N GLN A 442 -12.98 3.85 -35.45
CA GLN A 442 -11.78 3.93 -36.27
C GLN A 442 -11.29 2.53 -36.68
N ARG A 443 -10.99 2.35 -37.97
CA ARG A 443 -10.45 1.09 -38.51
C ARG A 443 -9.02 0.91 -38.04
N ASN A 444 -8.76 -0.11 -37.23
CA ASN A 444 -7.46 -0.35 -36.62
C ASN A 444 -7.02 -1.81 -36.71
N GLY A 445 -7.78 -2.64 -37.42
CA GLY A 445 -7.39 -4.00 -37.72
C GLY A 445 -8.24 -4.64 -38.81
N ALA A 446 -7.84 -5.83 -39.24
CA ALA A 446 -8.67 -6.71 -40.03
C ALA A 446 -8.36 -8.16 -39.69
N PHE A 447 -9.41 -8.94 -39.46
CA PHE A 447 -9.35 -10.38 -39.29
C PHE A 447 -9.53 -11.05 -40.65
N LEU A 448 -8.71 -12.05 -40.95
CA LEU A 448 -8.66 -12.71 -42.25
C LEU A 448 -9.08 -14.17 -42.08
N ARG A 449 -10.03 -14.63 -42.89
CA ARG A 449 -10.39 -16.04 -43.00
C ARG A 449 -10.17 -16.53 -44.42
N GLY A 450 -9.29 -17.52 -44.61
CA GLY A 450 -9.09 -18.14 -45.91
C GLY A 450 -10.34 -18.87 -46.38
N THR A 451 -10.73 -18.65 -47.65
CA THR A 451 -11.94 -19.27 -48.24
C THR A 451 -11.65 -20.16 -49.44
N ARG A 452 -10.42 -20.10 -49.97
CA ARG A 452 -10.01 -20.88 -51.14
C ARG A 452 -9.70 -22.34 -50.77
N GLY A 453 -10.44 -23.28 -51.36
CA GLY A 453 -10.26 -24.73 -51.18
C GLY A 453 -11.11 -25.32 -50.05
N GLU A 454 -11.44 -26.62 -50.15
CA GLU A 454 -12.46 -27.28 -49.29
C GLU A 454 -12.04 -27.43 -47.82
N ASN A 455 -10.74 -27.43 -47.50
CA ASN A 455 -10.22 -27.63 -46.15
C ASN A 455 -9.36 -26.46 -45.66
N ASN A 456 -9.62 -25.25 -46.13
CA ASN A 456 -8.84 -24.08 -45.74
C ASN A 456 -9.13 -23.67 -44.29
N THR A 457 -8.14 -23.85 -43.43
CA THR A 457 -8.20 -23.52 -42.00
C THR A 457 -7.52 -22.19 -41.67
N PHE A 458 -7.02 -21.45 -42.68
CA PHE A 458 -6.29 -20.21 -42.45
C PHE A 458 -7.14 -19.18 -41.70
N ILE A 459 -6.62 -18.74 -40.56
CA ILE A 459 -7.10 -17.63 -39.77
C ILE A 459 -5.90 -16.74 -39.48
N GLY A 460 -6.04 -15.44 -39.73
CA GLY A 460 -4.96 -14.49 -39.50
C GLY A 460 -5.45 -13.07 -39.28
N TYR A 461 -4.49 -12.15 -39.21
CA TYR A 461 -4.73 -10.72 -39.07
C TYR A 461 -3.92 -9.97 -40.13
N GLN A 462 -4.48 -8.89 -40.66
CA GLN A 462 -3.73 -7.99 -41.52
C GLN A 462 -2.56 -7.37 -40.73
N LYS A 463 -1.40 -7.24 -41.38
CA LYS A 463 -0.23 -6.56 -40.80
C LYS A 463 -0.61 -5.16 -40.31
N GLY A 464 -0.22 -4.85 -39.07
CA GLY A 464 -0.55 -3.57 -38.42
C GLY A 464 -1.86 -3.57 -37.61
N THR A 465 -2.58 -4.69 -37.54
CA THR A 465 -3.77 -4.81 -36.70
C THR A 465 -3.46 -4.60 -35.22
N LYS A 466 -4.13 -3.63 -34.59
CA LYS A 466 -4.08 -3.36 -33.14
C LYS A 466 -5.11 -4.20 -32.38
N ARG A 467 -4.76 -5.45 -32.07
CA ARG A 467 -5.69 -6.41 -31.42
C ARG A 467 -6.20 -5.93 -30.05
N SER A 468 -5.40 -5.18 -29.30
CA SER A 468 -5.79 -4.64 -27.99
C SER A 468 -6.78 -3.48 -28.03
N ASP A 469 -7.00 -2.89 -29.21
CA ASP A 469 -7.87 -1.72 -29.38
C ASP A 469 -8.88 -1.93 -30.53
N GLY A 470 -8.88 -3.08 -31.20
CA GLY A 470 -9.66 -3.30 -32.41
C GLY A 470 -10.45 -4.59 -32.36
N TRP A 471 -11.73 -4.53 -32.71
CA TRP A 471 -12.64 -5.69 -32.72
C TRP A 471 -13.53 -5.69 -33.95
N PHE A 472 -13.87 -6.87 -34.44
CA PHE A 472 -15.02 -6.99 -35.33
C PHE A 472 -16.29 -7.01 -34.47
N TYR A 473 -17.16 -6.03 -34.66
CA TYR A 473 -18.43 -5.97 -33.95
C TYR A 473 -19.52 -5.30 -34.78
N PHE A 474 -20.77 -5.62 -34.49
CA PHE A 474 -21.93 -4.95 -35.06
C PHE A 474 -23.09 -4.99 -34.05
N GLY A 475 -24.01 -4.03 -34.17
CA GLY A 475 -25.17 -3.93 -33.28
C GLY A 475 -26.47 -4.25 -34.01
N LEU A 476 -27.38 -4.99 -33.36
CA LEU A 476 -28.76 -5.19 -33.80
C LEU A 476 -29.73 -4.74 -32.71
N GLY A 477 -30.95 -4.41 -33.10
CA GLY A 477 -31.98 -3.96 -32.17
C GLY A 477 -31.78 -2.53 -31.67
N GLY A 478 -32.84 -1.98 -31.06
CA GLY A 478 -32.91 -0.59 -30.59
C GLY A 478 -32.68 0.47 -31.69
N GLN A 479 -32.57 1.73 -31.26
CA GLN A 479 -32.12 2.84 -32.10
C GLN A 479 -30.59 2.95 -32.11
N ALA A 480 -30.03 3.58 -33.14
CA ALA A 480 -28.57 3.72 -33.28
C ALA A 480 -27.92 4.51 -32.12
N THR A 481 -28.68 5.40 -31.48
CA THR A 481 -28.25 6.23 -30.34
C THR A 481 -28.45 5.59 -28.98
N ASP A 482 -29.12 4.44 -28.92
CA ASP A 482 -29.41 3.78 -27.65
C ASP A 482 -28.12 3.27 -27.01
N LYS A 483 -28.06 3.36 -25.67
CA LYS A 483 -26.98 2.73 -24.91
C LYS A 483 -27.06 1.22 -25.13
N THR A 484 -25.90 0.59 -25.27
CA THR A 484 -25.81 -0.87 -25.42
C THR A 484 -26.26 -1.55 -24.12
N SER A 485 -27.37 -2.28 -24.18
CA SER A 485 -27.90 -3.03 -23.03
C SER A 485 -27.32 -4.45 -22.97
N HIS A 486 -27.01 -5.03 -24.12
CA HIS A 486 -26.54 -6.41 -24.23
C HIS A 486 -25.26 -6.48 -25.06
N VAL A 487 -24.28 -7.25 -24.59
CA VAL A 487 -23.07 -7.59 -25.37
C VAL A 487 -22.91 -9.10 -25.44
N LEU A 488 -22.75 -9.65 -26.62
CA LEU A 488 -22.39 -11.05 -26.85
C LEU A 488 -20.94 -11.14 -27.31
N LEU A 489 -20.10 -11.72 -26.46
CA LEU A 489 -18.70 -11.99 -26.74
C LEU A 489 -18.57 -13.35 -27.43
N CYS A 490 -18.02 -13.33 -28.64
CA CYS A 490 -17.90 -14.49 -29.52
C CYS A 490 -16.43 -14.71 -29.88
N SER A 491 -16.03 -15.95 -30.17
CA SER A 491 -14.61 -16.29 -30.41
C SER A 491 -14.07 -15.84 -31.77
N SER A 492 -14.94 -15.53 -32.74
CA SER A 492 -14.54 -15.06 -34.07
C SER A 492 -15.64 -14.21 -34.75
N PRO A 493 -15.32 -13.48 -35.83
CA PRO A 493 -16.33 -12.75 -36.62
C PRO A 493 -17.46 -13.63 -37.16
N ILE A 494 -17.15 -14.83 -37.65
CA ILE A 494 -18.15 -15.78 -38.15
C ILE A 494 -19.06 -16.26 -37.02
N GLU A 495 -18.51 -16.50 -35.83
CA GLU A 495 -19.29 -16.87 -34.64
C GLU A 495 -20.22 -15.73 -34.20
N ALA A 496 -19.72 -14.49 -34.20
CA ALA A 496 -20.53 -13.30 -33.89
C ALA A 496 -21.71 -13.14 -34.84
N ILE A 497 -21.47 -13.29 -36.15
CA ILE A 497 -22.54 -13.25 -37.16
C ILE A 497 -23.50 -14.44 -36.98
N SER A 498 -22.97 -15.65 -36.79
CA SER A 498 -23.79 -16.86 -36.67
C SER A 498 -24.71 -16.79 -35.46
N ARG A 499 -24.20 -16.33 -34.31
CA ARG A 499 -24.97 -16.13 -33.09
C ARG A 499 -26.05 -15.06 -33.26
N ALA A 500 -25.79 -14.00 -34.01
CA ALA A 500 -26.78 -12.97 -34.32
C ALA A 500 -27.89 -13.51 -35.24
N MET A 501 -27.54 -14.27 -36.27
CA MET A 501 -28.50 -14.84 -37.22
C MET A 501 -29.40 -15.89 -36.57
N LEU A 502 -28.84 -16.76 -35.72
CA LEU A 502 -29.63 -17.69 -34.92
C LEU A 502 -30.67 -16.98 -34.04
N GLU A 503 -30.29 -15.87 -33.41
CA GLU A 503 -31.23 -15.10 -32.59
C GLU A 503 -32.34 -14.48 -33.42
N TYR A 504 -31.98 -13.87 -34.55
CA TYR A 504 -32.93 -13.29 -35.48
C TYR A 504 -33.94 -14.34 -35.96
N PHE A 505 -33.49 -15.53 -36.36
CA PHE A 505 -34.38 -16.58 -36.84
C PHE A 505 -35.27 -17.17 -35.76
N VAL A 506 -34.73 -17.42 -34.56
CA VAL A 506 -35.52 -17.97 -33.46
C VAL A 506 -36.57 -16.97 -32.96
N ARG A 507 -36.25 -15.66 -32.96
CA ARG A 507 -37.21 -14.62 -32.56
C ARG A 507 -38.18 -14.23 -33.67
N GLY A 508 -37.79 -14.38 -34.93
CA GLY A 508 -38.50 -13.82 -36.09
C GLY A 508 -38.36 -12.30 -36.25
N ASN A 509 -37.50 -11.65 -35.45
CA ASN A 509 -37.23 -10.20 -35.52
C ASN A 509 -35.87 -9.88 -34.87
N VAL A 510 -35.35 -8.66 -35.08
CA VAL A 510 -34.17 -8.15 -34.37
C VAL A 510 -34.42 -8.06 -32.86
N PRO A 511 -33.37 -8.08 -32.01
CA PRO A 511 -33.53 -7.90 -30.57
C PRO A 511 -34.29 -6.60 -30.24
N PRO A 512 -35.12 -6.58 -29.18
CA PRO A 512 -35.87 -5.38 -28.81
C PRO A 512 -34.97 -4.26 -28.26
N GLU A 513 -33.90 -4.65 -27.56
CA GLU A 513 -32.90 -3.75 -27.01
C GLU A 513 -31.65 -3.71 -27.88
N ARG A 514 -30.84 -2.66 -27.70
CA ARG A 514 -29.55 -2.53 -28.40
C ARG A 514 -28.58 -3.61 -27.94
N THR A 515 -28.28 -4.54 -28.85
CA THR A 515 -27.44 -5.70 -28.62
C THR A 515 -26.20 -5.67 -29.53
N LEU A 516 -25.02 -5.74 -28.93
CA LEU A 516 -23.73 -5.72 -29.60
C LEU A 516 -23.16 -7.14 -29.70
N TYR A 517 -22.84 -7.59 -30.91
CA TYR A 517 -22.12 -8.85 -31.14
C TYR A 517 -20.67 -8.52 -31.43
N MET A 518 -19.74 -9.04 -30.63
CA MET A 518 -18.33 -8.68 -30.68
C MET A 518 -17.45 -9.93 -30.72
N ALA A 519 -16.55 -9.98 -31.69
CA ALA A 519 -15.50 -10.99 -31.76
C ALA A 519 -14.34 -10.61 -30.83
N VAL A 520 -14.08 -11.45 -29.83
CA VAL A 520 -12.93 -11.38 -28.91
C VAL A 520 -12.28 -12.76 -28.92
N ASP A 521 -11.20 -12.90 -29.69
CA ASP A 521 -10.50 -14.17 -29.86
C ASP A 521 -9.48 -14.44 -28.73
N ASN A 522 -9.07 -13.41 -27.99
CA ASN A 522 -8.09 -13.52 -26.92
C ASN A 522 -8.40 -12.56 -25.77
N ILE A 523 -8.20 -13.03 -24.54
CA ILE A 523 -8.47 -12.26 -23.32
C ILE A 523 -7.66 -10.96 -23.21
N ASN A 524 -6.44 -10.93 -23.77
CA ASN A 524 -5.60 -9.73 -23.78
C ASN A 524 -6.19 -8.60 -24.64
N SER A 525 -7.19 -8.92 -25.46
CA SER A 525 -7.92 -7.97 -26.28
C SER A 525 -9.27 -7.59 -25.67
N LEU A 526 -9.64 -8.06 -24.47
CA LEU A 526 -10.95 -7.75 -23.89
C LEU A 526 -11.01 -6.28 -23.41
N PRO A 527 -11.96 -5.46 -23.88
CA PRO A 527 -12.07 -4.06 -23.46
C PRO A 527 -12.80 -3.92 -22.10
N VAL A 528 -12.18 -4.43 -21.03
CA VAL A 528 -12.77 -4.54 -19.68
C VAL A 528 -13.33 -3.20 -19.19
N GLU A 529 -12.56 -2.12 -19.29
CA GLU A 529 -12.97 -0.79 -18.80
C GLU A 529 -14.24 -0.24 -19.46
N ARG A 530 -14.50 -0.64 -20.70
CA ARG A 530 -15.68 -0.20 -21.47
C ARG A 530 -16.85 -1.15 -21.25
N LEU A 531 -16.58 -2.46 -21.15
CA LEU A 531 -17.61 -3.49 -20.96
C LEU A 531 -18.15 -3.56 -19.52
N GLN A 532 -17.37 -3.17 -18.51
CA GLN A 532 -17.82 -3.22 -17.10
C GLN A 532 -19.12 -2.45 -16.83
N ASN A 533 -19.45 -1.46 -17.67
CA ASN A 533 -20.65 -0.63 -17.54
C ASN A 533 -21.86 -1.17 -18.33
N VAL A 534 -21.71 -2.27 -19.08
CA VAL A 534 -22.80 -2.91 -19.81
C VAL A 534 -23.53 -3.86 -18.87
N PRO A 535 -24.87 -3.78 -18.75
CA PRO A 535 -25.61 -4.53 -17.75
C PRO A 535 -25.66 -6.03 -18.04
N ASN A 536 -25.80 -6.42 -19.31
CA ASN A 536 -25.92 -7.83 -19.70
C ASN A 536 -24.80 -8.23 -20.65
N ILE A 537 -23.90 -9.11 -20.21
CA ILE A 537 -22.81 -9.62 -21.03
C ILE A 537 -22.95 -11.13 -21.15
N LEU A 538 -23.04 -11.65 -22.36
CA LEU A 538 -23.08 -13.08 -22.62
C LEU A 538 -21.75 -13.53 -23.24
N VAL A 539 -21.08 -14.46 -22.58
CA VAL A 539 -19.88 -15.14 -23.09
C VAL A 539 -20.33 -16.39 -23.83
N THR A 540 -20.15 -16.39 -25.15
CA THR A 540 -20.77 -17.41 -26.00
C THR A 540 -19.85 -18.57 -26.38
N PHE A 541 -18.60 -18.55 -25.94
CA PHE A 541 -17.59 -19.59 -26.21
C PHE A 541 -17.19 -20.33 -24.93
N GLY A 542 -16.32 -21.35 -25.05
CA GLY A 542 -15.83 -22.15 -23.92
C GLY A 542 -16.35 -23.58 -23.84
N LYS A 543 -16.79 -24.15 -24.97
CA LYS A 543 -17.31 -25.52 -25.06
C LYS A 543 -16.20 -26.58 -25.07
N ASP A 544 -15.05 -26.25 -25.64
CA ASP A 544 -13.87 -27.11 -25.71
C ASP A 544 -12.76 -26.61 -24.78
N GLN A 545 -11.78 -27.48 -24.48
CA GLN A 545 -10.70 -27.17 -23.55
C GLN A 545 -9.89 -25.92 -23.97
N SER A 546 -9.80 -25.65 -25.28
CA SER A 546 -9.03 -24.53 -25.84
C SER A 546 -9.66 -23.16 -25.54
N THR A 547 -11.00 -23.07 -25.53
CA THR A 547 -11.71 -21.80 -25.29
C THR A 547 -12.27 -21.67 -23.88
N HIS A 548 -12.33 -22.77 -23.10
CA HIS A 548 -12.90 -22.78 -21.75
C HIS A 548 -12.17 -21.85 -20.77
N ALA A 549 -10.83 -21.90 -20.75
CA ALA A 549 -10.02 -21.06 -19.88
C ALA A 549 -10.22 -19.56 -20.19
N ALA A 550 -10.34 -19.21 -21.47
CA ALA A 550 -10.62 -17.84 -21.88
C ALA A 550 -11.99 -17.38 -21.38
N ALA A 551 -13.02 -18.22 -21.50
CA ALA A 551 -14.37 -17.90 -21.02
C ALA A 551 -14.41 -17.68 -19.51
N GLN A 552 -13.77 -18.56 -18.72
CA GLN A 552 -13.66 -18.40 -17.26
C GLN A 552 -12.97 -17.08 -16.89
N ARG A 553 -11.89 -16.74 -17.60
CA ARG A 553 -11.19 -15.48 -17.35
C ARG A 553 -12.03 -14.25 -17.66
N VAL A 554 -12.91 -14.31 -18.66
CA VAL A 554 -13.89 -13.25 -18.91
C VAL A 554 -14.88 -13.12 -17.74
N LEU A 555 -15.42 -14.24 -17.24
CA LEU A 555 -16.34 -14.24 -16.10
C LEU A 555 -15.70 -13.64 -14.83
N GLU A 556 -14.41 -13.91 -14.60
CA GLU A 556 -13.64 -13.32 -13.50
C GLU A 556 -13.44 -11.81 -13.66
N LEU A 557 -13.15 -11.34 -14.88
CA LEU A 557 -12.89 -9.92 -15.16
C LEU A 557 -14.17 -9.09 -15.29
N LEU A 558 -15.29 -9.72 -15.66
CA LEU A 558 -16.60 -9.10 -15.84
C LEU A 558 -17.65 -9.92 -15.07
N PRO A 559 -17.80 -9.73 -13.75
CA PRO A 559 -18.65 -10.57 -12.91
C PRO A 559 -20.14 -10.55 -13.26
N GLN A 560 -20.62 -9.53 -13.97
CA GLN A 560 -21.99 -9.45 -14.50
C GLN A 560 -22.21 -10.32 -15.75
N SER A 561 -21.15 -10.93 -16.29
CA SER A 561 -21.25 -11.75 -17.48
C SER A 561 -21.76 -13.17 -17.17
N GLN A 562 -22.47 -13.75 -18.13
CA GLN A 562 -23.01 -15.11 -18.05
C GLN A 562 -22.56 -15.93 -19.24
N GLN A 563 -22.22 -17.19 -19.02
CA GLN A 563 -21.81 -18.08 -20.10
C GLN A 563 -23.04 -18.73 -20.75
N VAL A 564 -23.09 -18.71 -22.09
CA VAL A 564 -24.13 -19.38 -22.89
C VAL A 564 -23.43 -20.21 -23.95
N LEU A 565 -23.66 -21.53 -23.95
CA LEU A 565 -22.99 -22.45 -24.87
C LEU A 565 -23.89 -22.85 -26.04
N SER A 566 -23.27 -23.10 -27.20
CA SER A 566 -23.95 -23.66 -28.37
C SER A 566 -24.39 -25.11 -28.13
N LYS A 567 -25.47 -25.51 -28.79
CA LYS A 567 -25.94 -26.91 -28.83
C LYS A 567 -25.05 -27.78 -29.73
N ALA A 568 -24.54 -27.22 -30.84
CA ALA A 568 -23.58 -27.86 -31.74
C ALA A 568 -22.12 -27.57 -31.34
N SER A 569 -21.11 -27.99 -32.11
CA SER A 569 -19.69 -27.75 -31.79
C SER A 569 -19.36 -26.28 -31.55
N ASP A 570 -19.94 -25.39 -32.35
CA ASP A 570 -19.85 -23.93 -32.25
C ASP A 570 -21.18 -23.29 -32.74
N TRP A 571 -21.27 -21.96 -32.78
CA TRP A 571 -22.49 -21.29 -33.23
C TRP A 571 -22.69 -21.36 -34.74
N ASN A 572 -21.62 -21.44 -35.52
CA ASN A 572 -21.72 -21.61 -36.97
C ASN A 572 -22.31 -22.97 -37.34
N GLU A 573 -21.87 -24.06 -36.72
CA GLU A 573 -22.44 -25.39 -36.93
C GLU A 573 -23.91 -25.42 -36.49
N GLN A 574 -24.25 -24.77 -35.37
CA GLN A 574 -25.64 -24.67 -34.92
C GLN A 574 -26.52 -23.92 -35.93
N LEU A 575 -25.99 -22.87 -36.57
CA LEU A 575 -26.69 -22.15 -37.65
C LEU A 575 -26.92 -23.06 -38.87
N LEU A 576 -25.91 -23.85 -39.26
CA LEU A 576 -26.00 -24.80 -40.37
C LEU A 576 -27.01 -25.92 -40.09
N GLU A 577 -27.03 -26.47 -38.87
CA GLU A 577 -28.04 -27.44 -38.43
C GLU A 577 -29.46 -26.86 -38.49
N TYR A 578 -29.64 -25.65 -37.95
CA TYR A 578 -30.93 -24.96 -37.97
C TYR A 578 -31.42 -24.70 -39.41
N GLY A 579 -30.55 -24.23 -40.30
CA GLY A 579 -30.89 -24.05 -41.72
C GLY A 579 -31.25 -25.36 -42.44
N ARG A 580 -30.60 -26.48 -42.08
CA ARG A 580 -30.97 -27.82 -42.59
C ARG A 580 -32.36 -28.24 -42.11
N GLN A 581 -32.71 -27.95 -40.86
CA GLN A 581 -34.04 -28.25 -40.30
C GLN A 581 -35.15 -27.45 -41.00
N LEU A 582 -34.97 -26.14 -41.18
CA LEU A 582 -35.93 -25.29 -41.88
C LEU A 582 -36.20 -25.76 -43.32
N ARG A 583 -35.15 -26.10 -44.08
CA ARG A 583 -35.32 -26.63 -45.45
C ARG A 583 -36.12 -27.92 -45.48
N ARG A 584 -35.90 -28.82 -44.51
CA ARG A 584 -36.68 -30.06 -44.39
C ARG A 584 -38.14 -29.78 -44.07
N GLN A 585 -38.43 -28.83 -43.18
CA GLN A 585 -39.80 -28.43 -42.84
C GLN A 585 -40.52 -27.82 -44.05
N GLN A 586 -39.86 -26.94 -44.81
CA GLN A 586 -40.42 -26.36 -46.03
C GLN A 586 -40.69 -27.41 -47.11
N GLN A 587 -39.80 -28.40 -47.27
CA GLN A 587 -40.00 -29.51 -48.20
C GLN A 587 -41.16 -30.43 -47.81
N HIS A 588 -41.35 -30.72 -46.51
CA HIS A 588 -42.50 -31.49 -46.04
C HIS A 588 -43.81 -30.71 -46.23
N GLN A 589 -43.80 -29.40 -45.95
CA GLN A 589 -44.97 -28.55 -46.12
C GLN A 589 -45.38 -28.41 -47.60
N GLN A 590 -44.42 -28.33 -48.53
CA GLN A 590 -44.69 -28.34 -49.97
C GLN A 590 -45.22 -29.70 -50.46
N GLN A 591 -44.77 -30.82 -49.89
CA GLN A 591 -45.30 -32.14 -50.22
C GLN A 591 -46.71 -32.37 -49.68
N ASP A 592 -47.04 -31.84 -48.49
CA ASP A 592 -48.40 -31.90 -47.93
C ASP A 592 -49.39 -31.00 -48.71
N ASP A 593 -48.93 -29.84 -49.21
CA ASP A 593 -49.72 -28.95 -50.06
C ASP A 593 -49.94 -29.55 -51.47
N GLU A 594 -48.98 -30.30 -52.03
CA GLU A 594 -49.14 -31.03 -53.31
C GLU A 594 -50.02 -32.28 -53.19
N LEU A 595 -50.14 -32.89 -52.01
CA LEU A 595 -51.03 -34.04 -51.75
C LEU A 595 -52.47 -33.63 -51.38
N SER A 596 -52.71 -32.33 -51.12
CA SER A 596 -54.01 -31.77 -50.76
C SER A 596 -54.70 -30.99 -51.89
N LEU A 597 -54.03 -30.84 -53.04
CA LEU A 597 -54.58 -30.41 -54.34
C LEU A 597 -54.94 -31.63 -55.20
#